data_AF-A0A259BKH4-F1
#
_entry.id   AF-A0A259BKH4-F1
#
_cell.length_a   1.000
_cell.length_b   1.000
_cell.length_c   1.000
_cell.angle_alpha   90.00
_cell.angle_beta   90.00
_cell.angle_gamma   90.00
#
_symmetry.space_group_name_H-M   'P 1'
#
loop_
_entity.id
_entity.type
_entity.pdbx_description
1 polymer ?
#
loop_
_entity_poly.entity_id
_entity_poly.type
_entity_poly.pdbx_seq_one_letter_code
_entity_poly.pdbx_strand_id
1 'polypeptide(L)'
;MAHIRDLRPLEAEAQVCSYWDMSTGLIEIRRAKPQDAPAIADVHDSAWRSVYRGLIPGLELERMVERRGPAWWEQAIGRGSRLSVLIAGEGVVGYTNYGGNRAKNLPYGDQRRLEIARALAT
;
A
#
# COMPACT_ATOMS: atom_id res chain seq x y z
N MET A 1 -8.59 -47.66 35.10
CA MET A 1 -10.01 -47.23 35.21
C MET A 1 -10.02 -45.79 35.72
N ALA A 2 -10.84 -44.93 35.09
CA ALA A 2 -10.91 -43.45 35.21
C ALA A 2 -9.79 -42.68 34.46
N HIS A 3 -9.87 -42.54 33.14
CA HIS A 3 -10.64 -41.57 32.33
C HIS A 3 -9.89 -40.25 32.06
N ILE A 4 -9.11 -40.25 30.98
CA ILE A 4 -8.78 -39.07 30.17
C ILE A 4 -10.11 -38.57 29.58
N ARG A 5 -10.73 -37.59 30.24
CA ARG A 5 -11.83 -36.77 29.71
C ARG A 5 -11.75 -35.42 30.37
N ASP A 6 -10.97 -34.52 29.79
CA ASP A 6 -11.23 -33.07 29.83
C ASP A 6 -10.27 -32.31 28.91
N LEU A 7 -10.26 -32.72 27.64
CA LEU A 7 -9.94 -31.79 26.56
C LEU A 7 -11.25 -31.16 26.14
N ARG A 8 -11.61 -30.06 26.81
CA ARG A 8 -12.56 -29.10 26.23
C ARG A 8 -12.02 -28.76 24.84
N PRO A 9 -12.80 -28.91 23.76
CA PRO A 9 -12.36 -28.50 22.45
C PRO A 9 -12.03 -27.01 22.54
N LEU A 10 -10.81 -26.65 22.14
CA LEU A 10 -10.58 -25.32 21.60
C LEU A 10 -11.50 -25.22 20.39
N GLU A 11 -12.73 -24.77 20.61
CA GLU A 11 -13.51 -24.18 19.54
C GLU A 11 -12.64 -23.05 19.04
N ALA A 12 -11.90 -23.36 17.97
CA ALA A 12 -11.48 -22.37 17.02
C ALA A 12 -12.77 -21.62 16.72
N GLU A 13 -12.93 -20.46 17.36
CA GLU A 13 -13.59 -19.33 16.75
C GLU A 13 -12.88 -19.19 15.41
N ALA A 14 -13.42 -19.91 14.42
CA ALA A 14 -13.45 -19.49 13.07
C ALA A 14 -14.07 -18.10 13.17
N GLN A 15 -13.20 -17.12 13.45
CA GLN A 15 -13.42 -15.75 13.12
C GLN A 15 -13.65 -15.83 11.64
N VAL A 16 -14.93 -15.95 11.32
CA VAL A 16 -15.48 -15.96 9.99
C VAL A 16 -14.77 -14.77 9.40
N CYS A 17 -13.80 -15.03 8.52
CA CYS A 17 -13.39 -14.05 7.54
C CYS A 17 -14.72 -13.75 6.89
N SER A 18 -15.39 -12.71 7.38
CA SER A 18 -16.62 -12.20 6.84
C SER A 18 -16.30 -12.06 5.40
N TYR A 19 -16.77 -13.04 4.64
CA TYR A 19 -16.69 -13.06 3.21
C TYR A 19 -17.70 -12.00 2.87
N TRP A 20 -17.25 -10.74 2.99
CA TRP A 20 -17.89 -9.58 2.44
C TRP A 20 -18.37 -10.05 1.09
N ASP A 21 -19.69 -10.06 0.94
CA ASP A 21 -20.41 -10.20 -0.31
C ASP A 21 -19.43 -10.13 -1.49
N MET A 22 -19.16 -11.28 -2.12
CA MET A 22 -18.24 -11.35 -3.25
C MET A 22 -18.89 -10.69 -4.47
N SER A 23 -19.09 -9.38 -4.37
CA SER A 23 -19.29 -8.50 -5.49
C SER A 23 -17.98 -8.49 -6.25
N THR A 24 -17.97 -9.11 -7.44
CA THR A 24 -16.86 -9.03 -8.39
C THR A 24 -16.70 -7.57 -8.84
N GLY A 25 -15.98 -6.79 -8.03
CA GLY A 25 -15.66 -5.40 -8.31
C GLY A 25 -14.48 -5.30 -9.25
N LEU A 26 -14.51 -4.34 -10.18
CA LEU A 26 -13.34 -4.00 -10.99
C LEU A 26 -12.24 -3.46 -10.07
N ILE A 27 -11.10 -4.14 -10.06
CA ILE A 27 -9.87 -3.68 -9.43
C ILE A 27 -8.87 -3.36 -10.53
N GLU A 28 -8.40 -2.12 -10.58
CA GLU A 28 -7.42 -1.67 -11.55
C GLU A 28 -6.20 -1.09 -10.84
N ILE A 29 -5.00 -1.43 -11.32
CA ILE A 29 -3.77 -0.73 -10.97
C ILE A 29 -3.24 -0.06 -12.22
N ARG A 30 -3.06 1.25 -12.17
CA ARG A 30 -2.53 2.04 -13.27
C ARG A 30 -1.57 3.11 -12.80
N ARG A 31 -0.81 3.68 -13.74
CA ARG A 31 0.03 4.84 -13.47
C ARG A 31 -0.83 6.02 -13.02
N ALA A 32 -0.34 6.75 -12.01
CA ALA A 32 -0.98 7.98 -11.54
C ALA A 32 -0.90 9.07 -12.62
N LYS A 33 -1.99 9.81 -12.78
CA LYS A 33 -2.11 11.00 -13.62
C LYS A 33 -2.26 12.24 -12.72
N PRO A 34 -1.91 13.46 -13.20
CA PRO A 34 -2.06 14.68 -12.40
C PRO A 34 -3.45 14.87 -11.79
N GLN A 35 -4.50 14.41 -12.49
CA GLN A 35 -5.89 14.48 -12.02
C GLN A 35 -6.17 13.59 -10.79
N ASP A 36 -5.36 12.57 -10.53
CA ASP A 36 -5.50 11.69 -9.37
C ASP A 36 -4.96 12.34 -8.07
N ALA A 37 -4.25 13.47 -8.18
CA ALA A 37 -3.56 14.10 -7.06
C ALA A 37 -4.44 14.40 -5.83
N PRO A 38 -5.69 14.89 -5.97
CA PRO A 38 -6.59 15.04 -4.83
C PRO A 38 -6.90 13.72 -4.14
N ALA A 39 -7.28 12.69 -4.90
CA ALA A 39 -7.62 11.38 -4.34
C ALA A 39 -6.41 10.70 -3.67
N ILE A 40 -5.20 10.87 -4.23
CA ILE A 40 -3.96 10.38 -3.61
C ILE A 40 -3.70 11.11 -2.28
N ALA A 41 -3.93 12.42 -2.22
CA ALA A 41 -3.78 13.19 -0.98
C ALA A 41 -4.73 12.66 0.10
N ASP A 42 -6.00 12.45 -0.21
CA ASP A 42 -6.99 11.95 0.75
C ASP A 42 -6.65 10.53 1.27
N VAL A 43 -6.22 9.64 0.36
CA VAL A 43 -5.75 8.30 0.73
C VAL A 43 -4.46 8.37 1.57
N HIS A 44 -3.53 9.27 1.25
CA HIS A 44 -2.31 9.49 2.03
C HIS A 44 -2.64 9.95 3.45
N ASP A 45 -3.44 10.99 3.57
CA ASP A 45 -3.92 11.60 4.80
C ASP A 45 -4.57 10.58 5.73
N SER A 46 -5.53 9.82 5.21
CA SER A 46 -6.26 8.80 5.97
C SER A 46 -5.34 7.66 6.39
N ALA A 47 -4.49 7.14 5.50
CA ALA A 47 -3.55 6.07 5.82
C ALA A 47 -2.49 6.50 6.86
N TRP A 48 -2.00 7.72 6.79
CA TRP A 48 -1.01 8.21 7.75
C TRP A 48 -1.61 8.43 9.13
N ARG A 49 -2.80 9.03 9.20
CA ARG A 49 -3.51 9.21 10.47
C ARG A 49 -3.96 7.89 11.06
N SER A 50 -4.30 6.87 10.27
CA SER A 50 -4.72 5.57 10.78
C SER A 50 -3.56 4.75 11.35
N VAL A 51 -2.40 4.77 10.69
CA VAL A 51 -1.24 3.96 11.09
C VAL A 51 -0.43 4.62 12.22
N TYR A 52 -0.26 5.95 12.18
CA TYR A 52 0.71 6.63 13.04
C TYR A 52 0.11 7.42 14.21
N ARG A 53 -1.22 7.55 14.29
CA ARG A 53 -1.85 8.18 15.44
C ARG A 53 -1.54 7.38 16.71
N GLY A 54 -1.02 8.07 17.73
CA GLY A 54 -0.55 7.45 18.97
C GLY A 54 0.90 6.97 18.95
N LEU A 55 1.54 6.91 17.76
CA LEU A 55 2.98 6.66 17.61
C LEU A 55 3.77 7.96 17.40
N ILE A 56 3.26 8.84 16.54
CA ILE A 56 3.86 10.16 16.26
C ILE A 56 3.06 11.22 17.04
N PRO A 57 3.72 12.21 17.67
CA PRO A 57 3.04 13.33 18.31
C PRO A 57 2.07 14.04 17.35
N GLY A 58 0.86 14.35 17.81
CA GLY A 58 -0.24 14.81 16.95
C GLY A 58 0.13 16.01 16.07
N LEU A 59 0.75 17.04 16.64
CA LEU A 59 1.16 18.23 15.88
C LEU A 59 2.19 17.91 14.78
N GLU A 60 3.11 17.00 15.05
CA GLU A 60 4.13 16.62 14.07
C GLU A 60 3.50 15.76 12.95
N LEU A 61 2.61 14.84 13.32
CA LEU A 61 1.86 14.04 12.34
C LEU A 61 1.05 14.92 11.38
N GLU A 62 0.29 15.88 11.90
CA GLU A 62 -0.52 16.77 11.05
C GLU A 62 0.37 17.61 10.11
N ARG A 63 1.51 18.13 10.59
CA ARG A 63 2.49 18.82 9.72
C ARG A 63 3.05 17.92 8.62
N MET A 64 3.31 16.64 8.92
CA MET A 64 3.81 15.68 7.93
C MET A 64 2.78 15.40 6.84
N VAL A 65 1.51 15.31 7.22
CA VAL A 65 0.36 15.07 6.35
C VAL A 65 0.08 16.28 5.47
N GLU A 66 -0.08 17.47 6.06
CA GLU A 66 -0.36 18.73 5.36
C GLU A 66 0.68 19.08 4.29
N ARG A 67 1.95 18.71 4.52
CA ARG A 67 3.05 18.93 3.58
C ARG A 67 2.85 18.22 2.23
N ARG A 68 1.98 17.20 2.17
CA ARG A 68 1.71 16.40 0.96
C ARG A 68 0.26 16.56 0.49
N GLY A 69 -0.23 17.80 0.43
CA GLY A 69 -1.52 18.12 -0.17
C GLY A 69 -1.58 17.92 -1.70
N PRO A 70 -2.73 18.15 -2.34
CA PRO A 70 -2.97 17.85 -3.76
C PRO A 70 -1.95 18.49 -4.72
N ALA A 71 -1.62 19.77 -4.52
CA ALA A 71 -0.64 20.47 -5.36
C ALA A 71 0.76 19.83 -5.31
N TRP A 72 1.14 19.28 -4.17
CA TRP A 72 2.42 18.57 -4.03
C TRP A 72 2.42 17.28 -4.87
N TRP A 73 1.33 16.51 -4.81
CA TRP A 73 1.18 15.29 -5.59
C TRP A 73 1.11 15.54 -7.10
N GLU A 74 0.39 16.58 -7.51
CA GLU A 74 0.32 17.01 -8.91
C GLU A 74 1.73 17.32 -9.45
N GLN A 75 2.50 18.12 -8.71
CA GLN A 75 3.89 18.42 -9.06
C GLN A 75 4.78 17.18 -9.06
N ALA A 76 4.62 16.28 -8.09
CA ALA A 76 5.40 15.04 -8.00
C ALA A 76 5.16 14.15 -9.23
N ILE A 77 3.91 14.00 -9.65
CA ILE A 77 3.51 13.24 -10.85
C ILE A 77 4.05 13.94 -12.10
N GLY A 78 3.87 15.26 -12.20
CA GLY A 78 4.34 16.06 -13.34
C GLY A 78 5.87 16.02 -13.54
N ARG A 79 6.64 15.91 -12.45
CA ARG A 79 8.11 15.74 -12.48
C ARG A 79 8.56 14.31 -12.84
N GLY A 80 7.64 13.41 -13.14
CA GLY A 80 7.95 12.04 -13.57
C GLY A 80 8.13 11.04 -12.43
N SER A 81 7.61 11.33 -11.22
CA SER A 81 7.59 10.34 -10.14
C SER A 81 6.90 9.06 -10.60
N ARG A 82 7.49 7.93 -10.22
CA ARG A 82 6.95 6.59 -10.48
C ARG A 82 5.90 6.28 -9.41
N LEU A 83 4.67 6.66 -9.72
CA LEU A 83 3.49 6.49 -8.88
C LEU A 83 2.45 5.65 -9.60
N SER A 84 1.86 4.69 -8.90
CA SER A 84 0.70 3.95 -9.35
C SER A 84 -0.43 4.11 -8.35
N VAL A 85 -1.65 4.14 -8.86
CA VAL A 85 -2.89 4.16 -8.08
C VAL A 85 -3.58 2.81 -8.18
N LEU A 86 -4.22 2.41 -7.08
CA LEU A 86 -5.14 1.29 -6.99
C LEU A 86 -6.56 1.86 -6.99
N ILE A 87 -7.37 1.42 -7.93
CA ILE A 87 -8.77 1.80 -8.07
C ILE A 87 -9.61 0.57 -7.73
N ALA A 88 -10.60 0.75 -6.88
CA ALA A 88 -11.61 -0.26 -6.57
C ALA A 88 -12.95 0.45 -6.40
N GLY A 89 -14.00 -0.09 -7.04
CA GLY A 89 -15.31 0.56 -7.03
C GLY A 89 -15.27 1.93 -7.72
N GLU A 90 -15.65 2.98 -7.00
CA GLU A 90 -15.84 4.32 -7.56
C GLU A 90 -14.62 5.25 -7.47
N GLY A 91 -13.48 4.79 -6.95
CA GLY A 91 -12.35 5.69 -6.74
C GLY A 91 -11.01 5.06 -6.44
N VAL A 92 -10.01 5.94 -6.27
CA VAL A 92 -8.68 5.56 -5.82
C VAL A 92 -8.75 5.17 -4.35
N VAL A 93 -8.38 3.93 -4.05
CA VAL A 93 -8.36 3.38 -2.68
C VAL A 93 -6.94 3.19 -2.15
N GLY A 94 -5.93 3.35 -3.02
CA GLY A 94 -4.54 3.13 -2.67
C GLY A 94 -3.59 3.80 -3.66
N TYR A 95 -2.36 4.05 -3.22
CA TYR A 95 -1.27 4.45 -4.11
C TYR A 95 0.05 3.81 -3.67
N THR A 96 0.99 3.74 -4.60
CA THR A 96 2.35 3.28 -4.31
C THR A 96 3.36 4.12 -5.06
N ASN A 97 4.48 4.43 -4.39
CA ASN A 97 5.65 5.06 -4.97
C ASN A 97 6.75 4.01 -5.08
N TYR A 98 7.30 3.84 -6.27
CA TYR A 98 8.32 2.83 -6.54
C TYR A 98 9.50 3.44 -7.28
N GLY A 99 10.69 2.88 -7.13
CA GLY A 99 11.88 3.44 -7.73
C GLY A 99 13.07 2.49 -7.60
N GLY A 100 14.20 2.92 -8.16
CA GLY A 100 15.46 2.23 -7.91
C GLY A 100 15.74 2.16 -6.41
N ASN A 101 16.46 1.13 -5.99
CA ASN A 101 16.91 0.99 -4.63
C ASN A 101 17.63 2.28 -4.17
N ARG A 102 17.20 2.86 -3.05
CA ARG A 102 17.76 4.10 -2.49
C ARG A 102 19.02 3.83 -1.65
N ALA A 103 19.24 2.60 -1.21
CA ALA A 103 20.45 2.18 -0.53
C ALA A 103 21.52 1.82 -1.56
N LYS A 104 22.28 2.83 -1.98
CA LYS A 104 23.33 2.74 -3.02
C LYS A 104 24.48 1.77 -2.66
N ASN A 105 24.60 1.37 -1.39
CA ASN A 105 25.73 0.57 -0.87
C ASN A 105 25.32 -0.84 -0.40
N LEU A 106 24.13 -1.31 -0.74
CA LEU A 106 23.80 -2.73 -0.55
C LEU A 106 24.34 -3.52 -1.74
N PRO A 107 25.11 -4.61 -1.54
CA PRO A 107 25.70 -5.43 -2.62
C PRO A 107 24.69 -6.00 -3.64
N TYR A 108 23.40 -5.80 -3.42
CA TYR A 108 22.29 -6.42 -4.14
C TYR A 108 21.78 -5.60 -5.34
N GLY A 109 22.34 -4.40 -5.59
CA GLY A 109 21.78 -3.43 -6.56
C GLY A 109 21.93 -3.77 -8.04
N ASP A 110 22.97 -4.53 -8.43
CA ASP A 110 23.37 -4.63 -9.85
C ASP A 110 23.16 -6.00 -10.50
N GLN A 111 22.88 -7.07 -9.74
CA GLN A 111 22.92 -8.43 -10.28
C GLN A 111 21.73 -8.80 -11.20
N ARG A 112 20.59 -8.10 -11.11
CA ARG A 112 19.36 -8.55 -11.82
C ARG A 112 19.16 -7.97 -13.22
N ARG A 113 19.99 -7.02 -13.67
CA ARG A 113 19.84 -6.43 -15.01
C ARG A 113 20.24 -7.41 -16.12
N LEU A 114 21.09 -8.40 -15.80
CA LEU A 114 21.56 -9.41 -16.76
C LEU A 114 20.65 -10.64 -16.82
N GLU A 115 19.96 -11.01 -15.74
CA GLU A 115 19.09 -12.20 -15.73
C GLU A 115 17.77 -12.00 -16.49
N ILE A 116 17.13 -10.83 -16.38
CA ILE A 116 15.92 -10.53 -17.15
C ILE A 116 16.24 -10.42 -18.65
N ALA A 117 17.40 -9.86 -18.99
CA ALA A 117 17.86 -9.79 -20.38
C ALA A 117 18.18 -11.20 -20.95
N ARG A 118 18.70 -12.13 -20.14
CA ARG A 118 18.92 -13.53 -20.55
C ARG A 118 17.61 -14.32 -20.70
N ALA A 119 16.64 -14.09 -19.82
CA ALA A 119 15.36 -14.79 -19.83
C ALA A 119 14.44 -14.38 -21.01
N LEU A 120 14.64 -13.19 -21.59
CA LEU A 120 13.89 -12.72 -22.77
C LEU A 120 14.56 -13.04 -24.12
N ALA A 121 15.74 -13.68 -24.09
CA ALA A 121 16.51 -14.05 -25.28
C ALA A 121 16.55 -15.58 -25.52
N THR A 122 15.68 -16.34 -24.85
CA THR A 122 15.43 -17.78 -25.10
C THR A 122 13.95 -17.96 -25.39
#